data_AF-A0A0K6S9Q1-F1
#
_entry.id   AF-A0A0K6S9Q1-F1
#
_cell.length_a   1.000
_cell.length_b   1.000
_cell.length_c   1.000
_cell.angle_alpha   90.00
_cell.angle_beta   90.00
_cell.angle_gamma   90.00
#
_symmetry.space_group_name_H-M   'P 1'
#
loop_
_entity.id
_entity.type
_entity.pdbx_description
1 polymer ?
#
loop_
_entity_poly.entity_id
_entity_poly.type
_entity_poly.pdbx_seq_one_letter_code
_entity_poly.pdbx_strand_id
1 'polypeptide(L)'
;MSKKTVLQDLLSRLLSLCRRKQCSLVTKKFRQCPQKCFECALRHWVTVLILIPSLVLLFRWWLFLTSPTRYEDWVPTYFVWNRGMALEADVHFDEHYDPRPDFQSALRCMQSPPLFYVFPLKLSWFAREILPRLERPIILLSAGHLGMVPTEFLLPSETEQILRHPKIIRWWAQNSEHPEITNVPIGVDFASTASGPGWFRSVRLDRYLLYNVFTNPFEPVALPFQQEAELQELLKTLKPTGERQLGVYADFHFQVRTRRKFRSLVRTSRPFYNETEAQSLLRTPEREEIFELIQNNPLVHITKGRLPRLKTWKEKGQFAFEISPPGFGLDCHRTWEALVLGLIVLVPQSAIDDVFESLPVVFVKNWTTELTEENLRRWRDKHSNAFHNPEVRERLKLQWWIHRMRTET
;
A
#
# COMPACT_ATOMS: atom_id res chain seq x y z
N MET A 1 -2.65 30.32 -22.13
CA MET A 1 -1.17 30.37 -22.11
C MET A 1 -0.63 28.97 -21.87
N SER A 2 0.37 28.52 -22.65
CA SER A 2 0.94 27.17 -22.46
C SER A 2 1.64 27.08 -21.09
N LYS A 3 1.59 25.90 -20.43
CA LYS A 3 2.28 25.63 -19.15
C LYS A 3 3.78 26.00 -19.19
N LYS A 4 4.39 25.94 -20.39
CA LYS A 4 5.81 26.27 -20.65
C LYS A 4 6.08 27.79 -20.53
N THR A 5 5.12 28.61 -20.93
CA THR A 5 5.24 30.08 -20.95
C THR A 5 5.15 30.67 -19.54
N VAL A 6 4.31 30.10 -18.68
CA VAL A 6 4.19 30.50 -17.27
C VAL A 6 5.46 30.14 -16.49
N LEU A 7 6.05 28.97 -16.76
CA LEU A 7 7.29 28.51 -16.12
C LEU A 7 8.48 29.40 -16.51
N GLN A 8 8.58 29.80 -17.77
CA GLN A 8 9.62 30.72 -18.24
C GLN A 8 9.51 32.11 -17.62
N ASP A 9 8.29 32.62 -17.44
CA ASP A 9 8.07 33.94 -16.82
C ASP A 9 8.33 33.92 -15.30
N LEU A 10 8.02 32.82 -14.62
CA LEU A 10 8.37 32.63 -13.20
C LEU A 10 9.89 32.50 -13.01
N LEU A 11 10.57 31.75 -13.88
CA LEU A 11 12.02 31.61 -13.88
C LEU A 11 12.73 32.95 -14.13
N SER A 12 12.22 33.77 -15.07
CA SER A 12 12.80 35.08 -15.37
C SER A 12 12.66 36.04 -14.17
N ARG A 13 11.50 36.04 -13.52
CA ARG A 13 11.23 36.88 -12.34
C ARG A 13 12.06 36.46 -11.14
N LEU A 14 12.20 35.15 -10.90
CA LEU A 14 13.04 34.60 -9.82
C LEU A 14 14.52 34.88 -10.03
N LEU A 15 15.02 34.74 -11.26
CA LEU A 15 16.40 35.12 -11.60
C LEU A 15 16.65 36.62 -11.39
N SER A 16 15.65 37.48 -11.63
CA SER A 16 15.76 38.91 -11.37
C SER A 16 15.79 39.24 -9.87
N LEU A 17 15.04 38.50 -9.04
CA LEU A 17 15.04 38.64 -7.58
C LEU A 17 16.36 38.17 -6.96
N CYS A 18 16.94 37.08 -7.47
CA CYS A 18 18.28 36.62 -7.06
C CYS A 18 19.40 37.57 -7.45
N ARG A 19 19.25 38.36 -8.53
CA ARG A 19 20.22 39.41 -8.88
C ARG A 19 20.11 40.64 -7.97
N ARG A 20 18.92 40.93 -7.43
CA ARG A 20 18.68 42.10 -6.56
C ARG A 20 19.09 41.90 -5.11
N LYS A 21 19.01 40.68 -4.57
CA LYS A 21 19.56 40.35 -3.25
C LYS A 21 21.00 39.85 -3.43
N GLN A 22 21.99 40.69 -3.13
CA GLN A 22 23.42 40.35 -3.16
C GLN A 22 23.74 39.14 -2.25
N CYS A 23 23.52 37.91 -2.74
CA CYS A 23 24.05 36.70 -2.12
C CYS A 23 25.51 36.52 -2.54
N SER A 24 26.42 37.25 -1.88
CA SER A 24 27.86 37.23 -2.15
C SER A 24 28.54 35.87 -1.89
N LEU A 25 27.88 34.95 -1.16
CA LEU A 25 28.38 33.59 -0.91
C LEU A 25 28.06 32.57 -2.03
N VAL A 26 27.02 32.80 -2.84
CA VAL A 26 26.53 31.81 -3.82
C VAL A 26 27.28 31.92 -5.16
N THR A 27 27.77 33.11 -5.51
CA THR A 27 28.43 33.38 -6.79
C THR A 27 29.89 32.91 -6.87
N LYS A 28 30.59 32.76 -5.73
CA LYS A 28 32.00 32.33 -5.73
C LYS A 28 32.19 30.83 -6.02
N LYS A 29 31.38 29.95 -5.44
CA LYS A 29 31.49 28.49 -5.65
C LYS A 29 30.97 28.01 -7.01
N PHE A 30 29.96 28.68 -7.58
CA PHE A 30 29.40 28.29 -8.87
C PHE A 30 30.33 28.61 -10.06
N ARG A 31 31.21 29.62 -9.93
CA ARG A 31 32.20 29.96 -10.95
C ARG A 31 33.37 28.98 -11.06
N GLN A 32 33.55 28.08 -10.08
CA GLN A 32 34.68 27.16 -10.01
C GLN A 32 34.34 25.71 -10.41
N CYS A 33 33.11 25.42 -10.85
CA CYS A 33 32.72 24.08 -11.29
C CYS A 33 32.83 23.96 -12.82
N PRO A 34 33.80 23.20 -13.35
CA PRO A 34 34.07 23.14 -14.79
C PRO A 34 33.04 22.33 -15.59
N GLN A 35 32.25 21.49 -14.92
CA GLN A 35 31.14 20.75 -15.52
C GLN A 35 29.82 21.37 -15.05
N LYS A 36 29.20 22.18 -15.92
CA LYS A 36 27.84 22.73 -15.76
C LYS A 36 26.78 21.62 -15.83
N CYS A 37 26.86 20.60 -14.98
CA CYS A 37 25.93 19.49 -14.96
C CYS A 37 24.63 19.87 -14.23
N PHE A 38 23.49 19.47 -14.80
CA PHE A 38 22.14 19.63 -14.26
C PHE A 38 22.02 19.12 -12.81
N GLU A 39 22.75 18.06 -12.45
CA GLU A 39 22.81 17.51 -11.09
C GLU A 39 23.46 18.45 -10.06
N CYS A 40 24.46 19.25 -10.46
CA CYS A 40 25.10 20.23 -9.59
C CYS A 40 24.17 21.43 -9.31
N ALA A 41 23.40 21.83 -10.32
CA ALA A 41 22.33 22.82 -10.17
C ALA A 41 21.23 22.30 -9.23
N LEU A 42 20.79 21.05 -9.38
CA LEU A 42 19.75 20.46 -8.53
C LEU A 42 20.17 20.39 -7.06
N ARG A 43 21.40 19.93 -6.77
CA ARG A 43 21.94 19.89 -5.39
C ARG A 43 22.06 21.28 -4.75
N HIS A 44 22.37 22.32 -5.51
CA HIS A 44 22.44 23.70 -5.00
C HIS A 44 21.05 24.35 -4.87
N TRP A 45 20.08 23.98 -5.73
CA TRP A 45 18.70 24.44 -5.65
C TRP A 45 17.98 23.91 -4.40
N VAL A 46 18.25 22.67 -4.00
CA VAL A 46 17.74 22.12 -2.73
C VAL A 46 18.21 22.98 -1.55
N THR A 47 19.45 23.47 -1.57
CA THR A 47 19.99 24.37 -0.53
C THR A 47 19.35 25.76 -0.54
N VAL A 48 19.01 26.31 -1.73
CA VAL A 48 18.36 27.62 -1.86
C VAL A 48 16.87 27.58 -1.50
N LEU A 49 16.19 26.47 -1.77
CA LEU A 49 14.79 26.24 -1.35
C LEU A 49 14.66 26.21 0.18
N ILE A 50 15.67 25.79 0.93
CA ILE A 50 15.65 25.77 2.40
C ILE A 50 15.69 27.19 3.01
N LEU A 51 16.22 28.19 2.30
CA LEU A 51 16.55 29.51 2.88
C LEU A 51 15.54 30.63 2.57
N ILE A 52 14.51 30.37 1.75
CA ILE A 52 13.52 31.40 1.38
C ILE A 52 12.10 30.85 1.62
N PRO A 53 11.47 31.16 2.78
CA PRO A 53 10.14 30.66 3.14
C PRO A 53 9.06 30.93 2.07
N SER A 54 9.17 32.06 1.36
CA SER A 54 8.25 32.45 0.27
C SER A 54 8.37 31.58 -0.98
N LEU A 55 9.56 31.06 -1.28
CA LEU A 55 9.81 30.14 -2.39
C LEU A 55 9.34 28.73 -2.05
N VAL A 56 9.47 28.32 -0.78
CA VAL A 56 8.86 27.10 -0.25
C VAL A 56 7.34 27.16 -0.37
N LEU A 57 6.71 28.31 -0.05
CA LEU A 57 5.27 28.48 -0.19
C LEU A 57 4.80 28.47 -1.66
N LEU A 58 5.52 29.14 -2.57
CA LEU A 58 5.21 29.10 -4.01
C LEU A 58 5.43 27.70 -4.63
N PHE A 59 6.48 27.00 -4.21
CA PHE A 59 6.74 25.62 -4.63
C PHE A 59 5.71 24.64 -4.03
N ARG A 60 5.26 24.87 -2.78
CA ARG A 60 4.15 24.14 -2.14
C ARG A 60 2.83 24.40 -2.84
N TRP A 61 2.55 25.65 -3.21
CA TRP A 61 1.34 26.00 -3.96
C TRP A 61 1.36 25.40 -5.36
N TRP A 62 2.52 25.43 -6.04
CA TRP A 62 2.73 24.78 -7.32
C TRP A 62 2.64 23.24 -7.26
N LEU A 63 3.17 22.60 -6.21
CA LEU A 63 3.05 21.15 -5.98
C LEU A 63 1.64 20.72 -5.55
N PHE A 64 0.93 21.54 -4.78
CA PHE A 64 -0.48 21.31 -4.43
C PHE A 64 -1.37 21.40 -5.68
N LEU A 65 -1.11 22.38 -6.56
CA LEU A 65 -1.77 22.50 -7.86
C LEU A 65 -1.31 21.44 -8.88
N THR A 66 -0.19 20.75 -8.63
CA THR A 66 0.34 19.67 -9.48
C THR A 66 0.29 18.29 -8.83
N SER A 67 -0.39 18.14 -7.68
CA SER A 67 -0.69 16.83 -7.09
C SER A 67 -1.63 16.10 -8.06
N PRO A 68 -1.20 15.04 -8.77
CA PRO A 68 -1.85 14.66 -10.02
C PRO A 68 -3.20 13.96 -9.85
N THR A 69 -3.52 13.46 -8.65
CA THR A 69 -4.79 12.78 -8.40
C THR A 69 -5.39 13.22 -7.07
N ARG A 70 -6.67 13.59 -7.11
CA ARG A 70 -7.48 13.79 -5.91
C ARG A 70 -8.16 12.47 -5.56
N TYR A 71 -8.48 12.26 -4.29
CA TYR A 71 -9.14 11.04 -3.84
C TYR A 71 -10.51 10.87 -4.54
N GLU A 72 -11.15 11.98 -4.85
CA GLU A 72 -12.38 12.10 -5.63
C GLU A 72 -12.25 11.60 -7.07
N ASP A 73 -11.02 11.50 -7.59
CA ASP A 73 -10.75 10.97 -8.94
C ASP A 73 -10.54 9.43 -8.90
N TRP A 74 -10.55 8.81 -7.71
CA TRP A 74 -10.36 7.37 -7.56
C TRP A 74 -11.69 6.65 -7.77
N VAL A 75 -11.64 5.55 -8.50
CA VAL A 75 -12.80 4.71 -8.78
C VAL A 75 -12.50 3.26 -8.35
N PRO A 76 -13.54 2.49 -7.98
CA PRO A 76 -13.42 1.05 -7.85
C PRO A 76 -12.79 0.42 -9.10
N THR A 77 -12.01 -0.65 -8.90
CA THR A 77 -11.30 -1.39 -9.95
C THR A 77 -11.87 -2.81 -10.03
N TYR A 78 -11.51 -3.54 -11.09
CA TYR A 78 -11.89 -4.95 -11.23
C TYR A 78 -11.27 -5.82 -10.15
N PHE A 79 -9.95 -5.71 -9.93
CA PHE A 79 -9.25 -6.46 -8.89
C PHE A 79 -9.47 -5.86 -7.50
N VAL A 80 -9.53 -6.73 -6.50
CA VAL A 80 -9.71 -6.32 -5.10
C VAL A 80 -8.54 -5.50 -4.62
N TRP A 81 -8.84 -4.42 -3.89
CA TRP A 81 -7.90 -3.59 -3.16
C TRP A 81 -8.61 -2.85 -2.03
N ASN A 82 -7.88 -2.57 -0.95
CA ASN A 82 -8.42 -1.98 0.28
C ASN A 82 -9.26 -0.71 0.07
N ARG A 83 -8.76 0.26 -0.71
CA ARG A 83 -9.43 1.53 -0.97
C ARG A 83 -10.59 1.37 -1.95
N GLY A 84 -10.54 0.37 -2.84
CA GLY A 84 -11.68 -0.02 -3.66
C GLY A 84 -12.87 -0.47 -2.81
N MET A 85 -12.60 -1.28 -1.77
CA MET A 85 -13.66 -1.68 -0.84
C MET A 85 -14.25 -0.50 -0.07
N ALA A 86 -13.43 0.49 0.27
CA ALA A 86 -13.87 1.73 0.90
C ALA A 86 -14.78 2.57 -0.02
N LEU A 87 -14.44 2.64 -1.32
CA LEU A 87 -15.22 3.37 -2.33
C LEU A 87 -16.58 2.73 -2.63
N GLU A 88 -16.72 1.43 -2.39
CA GLU A 88 -17.95 0.65 -2.56
C GLU A 88 -18.83 0.61 -1.28
N ALA A 89 -18.33 1.18 -0.17
CA ALA A 89 -19.08 1.27 1.08
C ALA A 89 -20.16 2.36 1.01
N ASP A 90 -21.28 2.12 1.69
CA ASP A 90 -22.42 3.04 1.70
C ASP A 90 -22.14 4.28 2.58
N VAL A 91 -21.36 4.07 3.66
CA VAL A 91 -20.90 5.12 4.57
C VAL A 91 -19.41 4.94 4.80
N HIS A 92 -18.65 6.04 4.75
CA HIS A 92 -17.20 6.03 4.72
C HIS A 92 -16.60 7.00 5.74
N PHE A 93 -15.84 6.47 6.70
CA PHE A 93 -15.07 7.25 7.67
C PHE A 93 -13.56 7.11 7.40
N ASP A 94 -12.98 8.03 6.62
CA ASP A 94 -11.57 7.97 6.20
C ASP A 94 -10.59 8.71 7.12
N GLU A 95 -9.29 8.54 6.93
CA GLU A 95 -8.19 9.24 7.61
C GLU A 95 -8.22 10.77 7.47
N HIS A 96 -8.62 11.27 6.30
CA HIS A 96 -8.57 12.70 5.94
C HIS A 96 -9.94 13.30 5.65
N TYR A 97 -10.95 12.44 5.47
CA TYR A 97 -12.25 12.84 4.99
C TYR A 97 -13.33 12.33 5.96
N ASP A 98 -14.16 13.26 6.41
CA ASP A 98 -15.37 13.02 7.17
C ASP A 98 -16.55 13.57 6.35
N PRO A 99 -17.03 12.84 5.32
CA PRO A 99 -18.13 13.36 4.54
C PRO A 99 -19.46 13.21 5.28
N ARG A 100 -19.88 14.39 5.72
CA ARG A 100 -21.22 14.98 5.64
C ARG A 100 -22.06 14.93 6.93
N PRO A 101 -22.65 16.09 7.30
CA PRO A 101 -23.54 16.19 8.43
C PRO A 101 -24.77 15.31 8.17
N ASP A 102 -25.05 14.44 9.14
CA ASP A 102 -26.19 13.52 9.22
C ASP A 102 -26.15 12.25 8.33
N PHE A 103 -25.23 11.33 8.67
CA PHE A 103 -25.26 9.96 8.13
C PHE A 103 -26.60 9.25 8.40
N GLN A 104 -27.37 9.64 9.44
CA GLN A 104 -28.67 9.01 9.73
C GLN A 104 -29.70 9.27 8.63
N SER A 105 -29.68 10.47 8.04
CA SER A 105 -30.54 10.76 6.88
C SER A 105 -30.22 9.88 5.68
N ALA A 106 -28.94 9.63 5.40
CA ALA A 106 -28.54 8.71 4.32
C ALA A 106 -28.95 7.25 4.62
N LEU A 107 -28.88 6.84 5.90
CA LEU A 107 -29.26 5.51 6.35
C LEU A 107 -30.76 5.19 6.20
N ARG A 108 -31.64 6.18 6.36
CA ARG A 108 -33.10 5.98 6.32
C ARG A 108 -33.61 5.56 4.93
N CYS A 109 -32.89 5.89 3.87
CA CYS A 109 -33.31 5.61 2.49
C CYS A 109 -32.83 4.24 1.96
N MET A 110 -32.01 3.50 2.72
CA MET A 110 -31.39 2.24 2.25
C MET A 110 -32.23 1.01 2.59
N GLN A 111 -32.45 0.14 1.60
CA GLN A 111 -33.28 -1.07 1.76
C GLN A 111 -32.54 -2.24 2.44
N SER A 112 -31.25 -2.43 2.14
CA SER A 112 -30.39 -3.45 2.77
C SER A 112 -29.59 -2.86 3.94
N PRO A 113 -29.08 -3.69 4.88
CA PRO A 113 -28.09 -3.22 5.84
C PRO A 113 -26.92 -2.53 5.12
N PRO A 114 -26.55 -1.32 5.55
CA PRO A 114 -25.49 -0.55 4.91
C PRO A 114 -24.12 -1.11 5.29
N LEU A 115 -23.18 -1.05 4.36
CA LEU A 115 -21.78 -1.32 4.57
C LEU A 115 -21.08 -0.05 5.08
N PHE A 116 -20.60 -0.08 6.31
CA PHE A 116 -19.89 1.02 6.96
C PHE A 116 -18.40 0.75 6.90
N TYR A 117 -17.67 1.53 6.11
CA TYR A 117 -16.22 1.54 6.18
C TYR A 117 -15.75 2.48 7.29
N VAL A 118 -14.91 1.96 8.18
CA VAL A 118 -14.20 2.74 9.20
C VAL A 118 -12.71 2.50 9.03
N PHE A 119 -11.97 3.56 8.70
CA PHE A 119 -10.51 3.50 8.67
C PHE A 119 -9.98 3.13 10.07
N PRO A 120 -9.00 2.21 10.22
CA PRO A 120 -8.59 1.68 11.51
C PRO A 120 -8.24 2.73 12.58
N LEU A 121 -7.59 3.84 12.22
CA LEU A 121 -7.29 4.93 13.18
C LEU A 121 -8.53 5.65 13.73
N LYS A 122 -9.71 5.46 13.13
CA LYS A 122 -11.00 6.01 13.59
C LYS A 122 -11.84 5.00 14.36
N LEU A 123 -11.37 3.76 14.57
CA LEU A 123 -12.17 2.73 15.25
C LEU A 123 -12.55 3.10 16.68
N SER A 124 -11.61 3.62 17.49
CA SER A 124 -11.91 4.04 18.86
C SER A 124 -12.92 5.19 18.90
N TRP A 125 -12.79 6.16 17.98
CA TRP A 125 -13.79 7.22 17.81
C TRP A 125 -15.15 6.66 17.38
N PHE A 126 -15.18 5.73 16.43
CA PHE A 126 -16.41 5.07 15.99
C PHE A 126 -17.13 4.38 17.16
N ALA A 127 -16.40 3.61 17.98
CA ALA A 127 -16.95 2.91 19.15
C ALA A 127 -17.58 3.87 20.17
N ARG A 128 -17.00 5.06 20.37
CA ARG A 128 -17.45 6.04 21.37
C ARG A 128 -18.55 6.97 20.85
N GLU A 129 -18.41 7.43 19.62
CA GLU A 129 -19.21 8.55 19.10
C GLU A 129 -20.28 8.13 18.10
N ILE A 130 -20.05 7.04 17.34
CA ILE A 130 -20.96 6.62 16.26
C ILE A 130 -21.79 5.40 16.68
N LEU A 131 -21.13 4.38 17.24
CA LEU A 131 -21.76 3.12 17.63
C LEU A 131 -23.00 3.33 18.53
N PRO A 132 -22.97 4.18 19.58
CA PRO A 132 -24.15 4.40 20.44
C PRO A 132 -25.31 5.10 19.73
N ARG A 133 -25.03 5.78 18.61
CA ARG A 133 -26.02 6.57 17.86
C ARG A 133 -26.62 5.79 16.70
N LEU A 134 -26.10 4.61 16.35
CA LEU A 134 -26.64 3.83 15.22
C LEU A 134 -28.14 3.62 15.40
N GLU A 135 -28.95 3.98 14.39
CA GLU A 135 -30.41 3.81 14.45
C GLU A 135 -30.82 2.40 14.00
N ARG A 136 -30.04 1.76 13.11
CA ARG A 136 -30.33 0.46 12.48
C ARG A 136 -29.10 -0.46 12.46
N PRO A 137 -29.28 -1.77 12.22
CA PRO A 137 -28.18 -2.71 11.99
C PRO A 137 -27.33 -2.34 10.75
N ILE A 138 -26.02 -2.59 10.83
CA ILE A 138 -25.02 -2.32 9.80
C ILE A 138 -24.04 -3.50 9.66
N ILE A 139 -23.32 -3.52 8.53
CA ILE A 139 -22.12 -4.36 8.34
C ILE A 139 -20.90 -3.46 8.50
N LEU A 140 -19.96 -3.81 9.37
CA LEU A 140 -18.76 -3.02 9.63
C LEU A 140 -17.57 -3.57 8.81
N LEU A 141 -16.87 -2.67 8.11
CA LEU A 141 -15.64 -2.95 7.37
C LEU A 141 -14.50 -2.07 7.92
N SER A 142 -13.38 -2.68 8.27
CA SER A 142 -12.19 -1.98 8.78
C SER A 142 -10.93 -2.41 8.04
N ALA A 143 -10.53 -1.62 7.04
CA ALA A 143 -9.39 -1.93 6.17
C ALA A 143 -8.61 -0.67 5.80
N GLY A 144 -7.49 -0.84 5.10
CA GLY A 144 -6.72 0.29 4.56
C GLY A 144 -5.54 0.77 5.41
N HIS A 145 -5.30 0.15 6.57
CA HIS A 145 -4.10 0.40 7.38
C HIS A 145 -3.22 -0.85 7.45
N LEU A 146 -1.92 -0.63 7.63
CA LEU A 146 -0.91 -1.68 7.72
C LEU A 146 -0.95 -2.51 9.02
N GLY A 147 -1.77 -2.13 9.99
CA GLY A 147 -1.74 -2.67 11.35
C GLY A 147 -2.78 -3.75 11.57
N MET A 148 -2.79 -4.34 12.76
CA MET A 148 -3.73 -5.41 13.12
C MET A 148 -5.03 -4.90 13.73
N VAL A 149 -6.16 -5.28 13.14
CA VAL A 149 -7.49 -4.96 13.69
C VAL A 149 -7.98 -6.15 14.52
N PRO A 150 -8.42 -5.99 15.77
CA PRO A 150 -8.65 -4.73 16.48
C PRO A 150 -7.48 -4.30 17.37
N THR A 151 -6.54 -5.21 17.66
CA THR A 151 -5.59 -5.12 18.79
C THR A 151 -4.69 -3.87 18.78
N GLU A 152 -4.34 -3.33 17.61
CA GLU A 152 -3.49 -2.13 17.52
C GLU A 152 -4.28 -0.82 17.55
N PHE A 153 -5.61 -0.87 17.44
CA PHE A 153 -6.46 0.33 17.26
C PHE A 153 -7.50 0.53 18.35
N LEU A 154 -7.77 -0.51 19.14
CA LEU A 154 -8.85 -0.54 20.12
C LEU A 154 -8.39 -1.12 21.45
N LEU A 155 -8.95 -0.58 22.53
CA LEU A 155 -8.90 -1.24 23.83
C LEU A 155 -9.74 -2.53 23.80
N PRO A 156 -9.43 -3.53 24.66
CA PRO A 156 -10.26 -4.73 24.78
C PRO A 156 -11.73 -4.41 25.07
N SER A 157 -12.01 -3.40 25.90
CA SER A 157 -13.37 -2.96 26.21
C SER A 157 -14.11 -2.39 25.00
N GLU A 158 -13.42 -1.64 24.13
CA GLU A 158 -14.01 -1.08 22.90
C GLU A 158 -14.21 -2.17 21.85
N THR A 159 -13.31 -3.14 21.79
CA THR A 159 -13.44 -4.33 20.93
C THR A 159 -14.69 -5.12 21.30
N GLU A 160 -14.87 -5.42 22.59
CA GLU A 160 -16.06 -6.12 23.10
C GLU A 160 -17.33 -5.29 22.87
N GLN A 161 -17.24 -3.98 23.06
CA GLN A 161 -18.35 -3.07 22.80
C GLN A 161 -18.84 -3.17 21.35
N ILE A 162 -17.94 -3.21 20.36
CA ILE A 162 -18.30 -3.36 18.94
C ILE A 162 -18.86 -4.76 18.68
N LEU A 163 -18.15 -5.82 19.10
CA LEU A 163 -18.51 -7.22 18.81
C LEU A 163 -19.88 -7.62 19.37
N ARG A 164 -20.24 -7.09 20.54
CA ARG A 164 -21.53 -7.41 21.20
C ARG A 164 -22.64 -6.42 20.88
N HIS A 165 -22.37 -5.38 20.09
CA HIS A 165 -23.37 -4.38 19.82
C HIS A 165 -24.50 -4.98 18.95
N PRO A 166 -25.79 -4.87 19.35
CA PRO A 166 -26.89 -5.52 18.65
C PRO A 166 -27.16 -4.98 17.23
N LYS A 167 -26.51 -3.87 16.86
CA LYS A 167 -26.59 -3.26 15.52
C LYS A 167 -25.36 -3.54 14.65
N ILE A 168 -24.39 -4.31 15.12
CA ILE A 168 -23.29 -4.82 14.29
C ILE A 168 -23.68 -6.24 13.87
N ILE A 169 -24.02 -6.40 12.59
CA ILE A 169 -24.38 -7.70 12.02
C ILE A 169 -23.13 -8.57 11.91
N ARG A 170 -22.09 -8.01 11.27
CA ARG A 170 -20.81 -8.66 11.05
C ARG A 170 -19.71 -7.61 11.02
N TRP A 171 -18.54 -8.01 11.48
CA TRP A 171 -17.32 -7.20 11.38
C TRP A 171 -16.31 -7.88 10.47
N TRP A 172 -16.03 -7.21 9.35
CA TRP A 172 -15.00 -7.53 8.39
C TRP A 172 -13.79 -6.64 8.63
N ALA A 173 -12.60 -7.21 8.73
CA ALA A 173 -11.39 -6.43 8.92
C ALA A 173 -10.18 -7.02 8.22
N GLN A 174 -9.21 -6.17 7.93
CA GLN A 174 -7.91 -6.61 7.45
C GLN A 174 -7.00 -6.94 8.64
N ASN A 175 -6.11 -7.93 8.47
CA ASN A 175 -5.09 -8.29 9.46
C ASN A 175 -5.67 -8.60 10.85
N SER A 176 -6.77 -9.36 10.92
CA SER A 176 -7.37 -9.74 12.19
C SER A 176 -6.93 -11.11 12.67
N GLU A 177 -6.56 -11.15 13.95
CA GLU A 177 -6.31 -12.40 14.69
C GLU A 177 -7.51 -12.78 15.57
N HIS A 178 -8.58 -11.98 15.56
CA HIS A 178 -9.74 -12.20 16.42
C HIS A 178 -10.74 -13.18 15.76
N PRO A 179 -11.14 -14.29 16.42
CA PRO A 179 -11.93 -15.35 15.79
C PRO A 179 -13.35 -14.93 15.37
N GLU A 180 -13.90 -13.89 16.00
CA GLU A 180 -15.24 -13.36 15.67
C GLU A 180 -15.21 -12.30 14.54
N ILE A 181 -14.03 -11.89 14.10
CA ILE A 181 -13.85 -10.92 13.01
C ILE A 181 -13.47 -11.69 11.75
N THR A 182 -14.15 -11.42 10.63
CA THR A 182 -13.83 -12.10 9.37
C THR A 182 -12.78 -11.32 8.62
N ASN A 183 -11.76 -12.00 8.13
CA ASN A 183 -10.71 -11.32 7.40
C ASN A 183 -11.14 -10.92 5.99
N VAL A 184 -10.70 -9.74 5.56
CA VAL A 184 -10.77 -9.26 4.16
C VAL A 184 -9.37 -9.02 3.61
N PRO A 185 -9.19 -9.16 2.29
CA PRO A 185 -7.89 -9.00 1.67
C PRO A 185 -7.41 -7.55 1.66
N ILE A 186 -6.10 -7.36 1.67
CA ILE A 186 -5.48 -6.07 1.34
C ILE A 186 -5.54 -5.76 -0.16
N GLY A 187 -5.49 -6.80 -0.99
CA GLY A 187 -5.60 -6.70 -2.44
C GLY A 187 -4.39 -6.01 -3.09
N VAL A 188 -4.56 -5.60 -4.35
CA VAL A 188 -3.50 -4.99 -5.16
C VAL A 188 -3.21 -3.55 -4.69
N ASP A 189 -1.94 -3.13 -4.67
CA ASP A 189 -1.58 -1.77 -4.25
C ASP A 189 -1.86 -0.74 -5.35
N PHE A 190 -3.09 -0.27 -5.51
CA PHE A 190 -3.35 0.85 -6.44
C PHE A 190 -3.21 2.23 -5.77
N ALA A 191 -3.06 2.28 -4.45
CA ALA A 191 -3.06 3.53 -3.67
C ALA A 191 -1.70 4.22 -3.63
N SER A 192 -0.60 3.47 -3.53
CA SER A 192 0.73 4.05 -3.26
C SER A 192 1.23 4.98 -4.37
N THR A 193 1.06 4.59 -5.63
CA THR A 193 1.47 5.41 -6.79
C THR A 193 0.45 6.49 -7.11
N ALA A 194 -0.85 6.22 -6.93
CA ALA A 194 -1.93 7.21 -7.14
C ALA A 194 -1.79 8.40 -6.19
N SER A 195 -1.43 8.15 -4.93
CA SER A 195 -1.22 9.19 -3.92
C SER A 195 -0.03 10.12 -4.22
N GLY A 196 0.86 9.69 -5.12
CA GLY A 196 2.07 10.41 -5.51
C GLY A 196 3.12 10.53 -4.41
N PRO A 197 4.29 11.14 -4.71
CA PRO A 197 5.28 11.45 -3.69
C PRO A 197 4.66 12.47 -2.73
N GLY A 198 4.22 11.97 -1.57
CA GLY A 198 3.40 12.72 -0.59
C GLY A 198 4.08 13.93 0.05
N TRP A 199 5.14 14.51 -0.53
CA TRP A 199 6.07 15.45 0.08
C TRP A 199 5.47 16.53 1.00
N PHE A 200 4.19 16.94 0.83
CA PHE A 200 3.55 17.90 1.72
C PHE A 200 2.03 17.73 1.98
N ARG A 201 1.39 16.55 1.78
CA ARG A 201 -0.07 16.43 2.04
C ARG A 201 -0.45 16.61 3.51
N SER A 202 0.51 16.45 4.44
CA SER A 202 0.35 16.83 5.85
C SER A 202 1.53 17.66 6.33
N VAL A 203 1.27 18.70 7.13
CA VAL A 203 2.29 19.40 7.94
C VAL A 203 2.88 18.46 9.02
N ARG A 204 2.37 17.24 9.14
CA ARG A 204 3.02 16.12 9.80
C ARG A 204 3.93 15.46 8.75
N LEU A 205 5.24 15.40 9.01
CA LEU A 205 6.09 14.38 8.37
C LEU A 205 5.51 13.02 8.76
N ASP A 206 4.53 12.52 8.01
CA ASP A 206 4.15 11.13 8.16
C ASP A 206 5.37 10.28 7.73
N ARG A 207 5.55 9.13 8.38
CA ARG A 207 6.66 8.22 8.06
C ARG A 207 6.47 7.54 6.69
N TYR A 208 5.26 7.61 6.11
CA TYR A 208 4.88 7.05 4.81
C TYR A 208 5.50 7.84 3.64
N LEU A 209 5.62 9.17 3.77
CA LEU A 209 6.33 10.06 2.87
C LEU A 209 7.78 9.64 2.70
N LEU A 210 8.49 9.48 3.83
CA LEU A 210 9.91 9.12 3.82
C LEU A 210 10.09 7.73 3.21
N TYR A 211 9.20 6.78 3.53
CA TYR A 211 9.19 5.47 2.89
C TYR A 211 9.04 5.63 1.37
N ASN A 212 7.97 6.21 0.85
CA ASN A 212 7.73 6.36 -0.60
C ASN A 212 8.86 7.11 -1.34
N VAL A 213 9.44 8.13 -0.72
CA VAL A 213 10.58 8.91 -1.27
C VAL A 213 11.86 8.07 -1.39
N PHE A 214 12.13 7.19 -0.42
CA PHE A 214 13.32 6.31 -0.46
C PHE A 214 13.06 4.99 -1.19
N THR A 215 11.80 4.55 -1.28
CA THR A 215 11.43 3.26 -1.86
C THR A 215 11.10 3.32 -3.33
N ASN A 216 10.54 4.42 -3.84
CA ASN A 216 10.14 4.50 -5.23
C ASN A 216 10.28 5.90 -5.87
N PRO A 217 11.49 6.48 -5.92
CA PRO A 217 11.72 7.85 -6.39
C PRO A 217 11.42 8.10 -7.89
N PHE A 218 11.11 7.06 -8.67
CA PHE A 218 10.98 7.14 -10.13
C PHE A 218 9.68 6.57 -10.70
N GLU A 219 8.74 6.08 -9.88
CA GLU A 219 7.45 5.60 -10.39
C GLU A 219 6.56 6.81 -10.74
N PRO A 220 6.01 6.89 -11.97
CA PRO A 220 5.07 7.95 -12.31
C PRO A 220 3.78 7.79 -11.50
N VAL A 221 3.18 8.93 -11.14
CA VAL A 221 1.85 8.94 -10.54
C VAL A 221 0.83 8.46 -11.57
N ALA A 222 0.01 7.48 -11.20
CA ALA A 222 -1.02 6.90 -12.06
C ALA A 222 -2.30 6.63 -11.26
N LEU A 223 -3.47 6.89 -11.83
CA LEU A 223 -4.75 6.59 -11.20
C LEU A 223 -4.96 5.06 -11.08
N PRO A 224 -5.76 4.59 -10.11
CA PRO A 224 -5.99 3.15 -9.92
C PRO A 224 -6.41 2.42 -11.20
N PHE A 225 -7.36 2.96 -11.96
CA PHE A 225 -7.80 2.35 -13.22
C PHE A 225 -6.72 2.28 -14.30
N GLN A 226 -5.77 3.23 -14.30
CA GLN A 226 -4.65 3.24 -15.26
C GLN A 226 -3.66 2.13 -14.93
N GLN A 227 -3.38 1.97 -13.64
CA GLN A 227 -2.53 0.89 -13.14
C GLN A 227 -3.15 -0.49 -13.40
N GLU A 228 -4.46 -0.62 -13.21
CA GLU A 228 -5.19 -1.84 -13.54
C GLU A 228 -5.16 -2.14 -15.05
N ALA A 229 -5.34 -1.12 -15.90
CA ALA A 229 -5.24 -1.30 -17.35
C ALA A 229 -3.86 -1.82 -17.78
N GLU A 230 -2.78 -1.28 -17.22
CA GLU A 230 -1.41 -1.79 -17.46
C GLU A 230 -1.25 -3.24 -17.01
N LEU A 231 -1.80 -3.58 -15.84
CA LEU A 231 -1.79 -4.95 -15.32
C LEU A 231 -2.55 -5.89 -16.25
N GLN A 232 -3.76 -5.52 -16.69
CA GLN A 232 -4.57 -6.32 -17.60
C GLN A 232 -3.90 -6.53 -18.96
N GLU A 233 -3.23 -5.52 -19.52
CA GLU A 233 -2.45 -5.68 -20.75
C GLU A 233 -1.26 -6.64 -20.55
N LEU A 234 -0.58 -6.55 -19.40
CA LEU A 234 0.49 -7.49 -19.08
C LEU A 234 -0.03 -8.93 -19.00
N LEU A 235 -1.17 -9.17 -18.35
CA LEU A 235 -1.74 -10.51 -18.17
C LEU A 235 -1.94 -11.25 -19.50
N LYS A 236 -2.29 -10.53 -20.58
CA LYS A 236 -2.45 -11.11 -21.93
C LYS A 236 -1.14 -11.66 -22.51
N THR A 237 0.01 -11.23 -22.00
CA THR A 237 1.33 -11.60 -22.49
C THR A 237 2.01 -12.69 -21.67
N LEU A 238 1.51 -12.97 -20.46
CA LEU A 238 2.12 -13.94 -19.56
C LEU A 238 1.76 -15.37 -19.97
N LYS A 239 2.73 -16.27 -19.85
CA LYS A 239 2.50 -17.70 -20.04
C LYS A 239 1.60 -18.26 -18.92
N PRO A 240 0.82 -19.32 -19.18
CA PRO A 240 0.16 -20.07 -18.13
C PRO A 240 1.17 -20.59 -17.09
N THR A 241 0.75 -20.73 -15.83
CA THR A 241 1.63 -21.11 -14.70
C THR A 241 2.41 -22.40 -14.95
N GLY A 242 1.80 -23.39 -15.62
CA GLY A 242 2.44 -24.67 -15.95
C GLY A 242 3.64 -24.57 -16.91
N GLU A 243 3.69 -23.51 -17.73
CA GLU A 243 4.75 -23.26 -18.74
C GLU A 243 5.84 -22.29 -18.24
N ARG A 244 5.68 -21.76 -17.03
CA ARG A 244 6.66 -20.84 -16.42
C ARG A 244 7.85 -21.60 -15.86
N GLN A 245 8.93 -20.86 -15.60
CA GLN A 245 10.12 -21.41 -14.98
C GLN A 245 9.76 -22.03 -13.63
N LEU A 246 10.24 -23.27 -13.41
CA LEU A 246 10.13 -23.95 -12.13
C LEU A 246 11.16 -23.35 -11.16
N GLY A 247 10.85 -22.15 -10.67
CA GLY A 247 11.66 -21.38 -9.75
C GLY A 247 10.80 -20.41 -8.96
N VAL A 248 11.41 -19.83 -7.93
CA VAL A 248 10.72 -19.04 -6.92
C VAL A 248 11.23 -17.61 -6.93
N TYR A 249 10.36 -16.66 -7.26
CA TYR A 249 10.71 -15.24 -7.27
C TYR A 249 10.67 -14.64 -5.86
N ALA A 250 11.64 -13.78 -5.51
CA ALA A 250 11.69 -13.08 -4.23
C ALA A 250 12.23 -11.64 -4.35
N ASP A 251 11.42 -10.66 -3.94
CA ASP A 251 11.80 -9.23 -3.89
C ASP A 251 11.61 -8.57 -2.50
N PHE A 252 11.18 -9.34 -1.50
CA PHE A 252 10.79 -8.82 -0.19
C PHE A 252 11.95 -8.25 0.64
N HIS A 253 13.18 -8.64 0.32
CA HIS A 253 14.41 -8.20 0.99
C HIS A 253 14.71 -6.70 0.81
N PHE A 254 14.08 -6.00 -0.13
CA PHE A 254 14.23 -4.55 -0.23
C PHE A 254 13.64 -3.80 0.96
N GLN A 255 12.59 -4.35 1.59
CA GLN A 255 12.00 -3.77 2.79
C GLN A 255 12.91 -3.95 4.01
N VAL A 256 13.62 -5.08 4.10
CA VAL A 256 14.67 -5.35 5.09
C VAL A 256 15.81 -4.32 5.04
N ARG A 257 16.40 -4.11 3.84
CA ARG A 257 17.56 -3.21 3.68
C ARG A 257 17.23 -1.73 3.93
N THR A 258 15.98 -1.34 3.65
CA THR A 258 15.50 0.05 3.88
C THR A 258 15.44 0.36 5.38
N ARG A 259 15.13 -0.63 6.23
CA ARG A 259 15.09 -0.51 7.70
C ARG A 259 16.46 -0.21 8.31
N ARG A 260 17.55 -0.85 7.87
CA ARG A 260 18.90 -0.58 8.43
C ARG A 260 19.31 0.88 8.27
N LYS A 261 19.00 1.47 7.11
CA LYS A 261 19.21 2.91 6.86
C LYS A 261 18.26 3.78 7.69
N PHE A 262 17.00 3.37 7.82
CA PHE A 262 15.96 4.11 8.54
C PHE A 262 16.16 4.14 10.07
N ARG A 263 16.58 3.04 10.70
CA ARG A 263 16.86 2.94 12.14
C ARG A 263 17.98 3.92 12.57
N SER A 264 18.96 4.14 11.70
CA SER A 264 20.02 5.14 11.89
C SER A 264 19.48 6.58 11.89
N LEU A 265 18.48 6.88 11.05
CA LEU A 265 17.85 8.20 10.96
C LEU A 265 16.86 8.46 12.12
N VAL A 266 16.04 7.48 12.50
CA VAL A 266 15.01 7.63 13.55
C VAL A 266 15.61 7.87 14.94
N ARG A 267 16.81 7.34 15.24
CA ARG A 267 17.53 7.65 16.50
C ARG A 267 17.78 9.14 16.74
N THR A 268 17.66 9.98 15.71
CA THR A 268 17.93 11.41 15.77
C THR A 268 16.68 12.31 15.79
N SER A 269 15.48 11.73 15.68
CA SER A 269 14.22 12.48 15.56
C SER A 269 13.25 12.11 16.70
N ARG A 270 12.88 13.09 17.56
CA ARG A 270 11.96 12.88 18.71
C ARG A 270 10.62 12.27 18.27
N PRO A 271 10.01 11.33 19.02
CA PRO A 271 8.99 10.47 18.44
C PRO A 271 7.57 10.88 18.88
N PHE A 272 6.64 10.92 17.91
CA PHE A 272 5.19 11.09 18.11
C PHE A 272 4.46 9.77 18.45
N TYR A 273 5.20 8.66 18.51
CA TYR A 273 4.75 7.32 18.92
C TYR A 273 5.82 6.77 19.88
N ASN A 274 5.43 6.04 20.93
CA ASN A 274 6.43 5.47 21.85
C ASN A 274 7.30 4.41 21.10
N GLU A 275 8.51 4.12 21.61
CA GLU A 275 9.43 3.17 20.94
C GLU A 275 8.82 1.78 20.75
N THR A 276 7.87 1.41 21.61
CA THR A 276 7.11 0.15 21.58
C THR A 276 6.15 0.10 20.39
N GLU A 277 5.37 1.15 20.12
CA GLU A 277 4.51 1.28 18.93
C GLU A 277 5.33 1.34 17.63
N ALA A 278 6.50 1.97 17.66
CA ALA A 278 7.40 1.97 16.51
C ALA A 278 8.03 0.59 16.23
N GLN A 279 8.12 -0.28 17.24
CA GLN A 279 8.61 -1.65 17.12
C GLN A 279 7.50 -2.64 16.73
N SER A 280 6.27 -2.49 17.23
CA SER A 280 5.13 -3.36 16.89
C SER A 280 4.70 -3.23 15.42
N LEU A 281 4.81 -2.03 14.85
CA LEU A 281 4.59 -1.79 13.41
C LEU A 281 5.61 -2.51 12.52
N LEU A 282 6.66 -3.13 13.07
CA LEU A 282 7.72 -3.74 12.30
C LEU A 282 7.76 -5.27 12.49
N ARG A 283 6.81 -6.00 11.88
CA ARG A 283 6.88 -7.48 11.63
C ARG A 283 8.02 -7.89 10.68
N THR A 284 9.14 -7.15 10.68
CA THR A 284 10.31 -7.36 9.83
C THR A 284 11.25 -8.51 10.24
N PRO A 285 11.36 -8.94 11.53
CA PRO A 285 12.30 -10.00 11.91
C PRO A 285 12.12 -11.28 11.08
N GLU A 286 10.87 -11.69 10.87
CA GLU A 286 10.52 -12.87 10.08
C GLU A 286 11.03 -12.78 8.62
N ARG A 287 11.01 -11.59 8.02
CA ARG A 287 11.54 -11.40 6.65
C ARG A 287 13.06 -11.49 6.58
N GLU A 288 13.75 -10.99 7.60
CA GLU A 288 15.22 -11.08 7.67
C GLU A 288 15.63 -12.54 7.80
N GLU A 289 14.96 -13.28 8.70
CA GLU A 289 15.17 -14.70 8.93
C GLU A 289 14.88 -15.53 7.68
N ILE A 290 13.70 -15.36 7.05
CA ILE A 290 13.36 -16.10 5.83
C ILE A 290 14.37 -15.77 4.72
N PHE A 291 14.75 -14.51 4.55
CA PHE A 291 15.76 -14.15 3.55
C PHE A 291 17.09 -14.87 3.79
N GLU A 292 17.55 -14.92 5.04
CA GLU A 292 18.81 -15.57 5.40
C GLU A 292 18.80 -17.07 5.09
N LEU A 293 17.67 -17.74 5.31
CA LEU A 293 17.49 -19.16 5.04
C LEU A 293 17.45 -19.49 3.53
N ILE A 294 16.86 -18.62 2.71
CA ILE A 294 16.61 -18.93 1.29
C ILE A 294 17.67 -18.37 0.33
N GLN A 295 18.51 -17.42 0.77
CA GLN A 295 19.36 -16.63 -0.14
C GLN A 295 20.36 -17.43 -0.97
N ASN A 296 20.74 -18.62 -0.49
CA ASN A 296 21.69 -19.50 -1.16
C ASN A 296 21.01 -20.67 -1.90
N ASN A 297 19.67 -20.72 -1.92
CA ASN A 297 18.94 -21.78 -2.59
C ASN A 297 18.93 -21.52 -4.13
N PRO A 298 19.43 -22.46 -4.96
CA PRO A 298 19.52 -22.27 -6.42
C PRO A 298 18.17 -22.17 -7.13
N LEU A 299 17.08 -22.58 -6.48
CA LEU A 299 15.71 -22.48 -7.02
C LEU A 299 15.08 -21.11 -6.77
N VAL A 300 15.72 -20.26 -5.95
CA VAL A 300 15.18 -18.95 -5.55
C VAL A 300 15.88 -17.84 -6.33
N HIS A 301 15.11 -17.12 -7.14
CA HIS A 301 15.55 -15.94 -7.85
C HIS A 301 15.33 -14.69 -7.00
N ILE A 302 16.43 -14.18 -6.43
CA ILE A 302 16.44 -12.93 -5.68
C ILE A 302 16.81 -11.80 -6.62
N THR A 303 15.87 -10.86 -6.80
CA THR A 303 16.14 -9.68 -7.62
C THR A 303 17.22 -8.81 -6.99
N LYS A 304 18.14 -8.27 -7.81
CA LYS A 304 19.33 -7.55 -7.32
C LYS A 304 19.05 -6.09 -6.95
N GLY A 305 17.99 -5.50 -7.49
CA GLY A 305 17.67 -4.08 -7.31
C GLY A 305 16.18 -3.80 -7.44
N ARG A 306 15.74 -2.68 -6.88
CA ARG A 306 14.35 -2.23 -7.03
C ARG A 306 14.09 -1.91 -8.50
N LEU A 307 13.01 -2.46 -9.04
CA LEU A 307 12.58 -2.23 -10.41
C LEU A 307 11.27 -1.42 -10.41
N PRO A 308 11.02 -0.63 -11.47
CA PRO A 308 9.69 -0.08 -11.73
C PRO A 308 8.65 -1.18 -11.74
N ARG A 309 7.45 -0.88 -11.25
CA ARG A 309 6.41 -1.87 -10.97
C ARG A 309 6.08 -2.77 -12.16
N LEU A 310 5.87 -2.19 -13.34
CA LEU A 310 5.58 -2.95 -14.56
C LEU A 310 6.73 -3.90 -14.93
N LYS A 311 7.99 -3.50 -14.69
CA LYS A 311 9.15 -4.38 -14.90
C LYS A 311 9.19 -5.49 -13.86
N THR A 312 8.92 -5.17 -12.59
CA THR A 312 8.79 -6.18 -11.53
C THR A 312 7.74 -7.21 -11.94
N TRP A 313 6.52 -6.79 -12.28
CA TRP A 313 5.44 -7.70 -12.71
C TRP A 313 5.84 -8.59 -13.90
N LYS A 314 6.52 -8.03 -14.91
CA LYS A 314 7.05 -8.79 -16.05
C LYS A 314 8.07 -9.85 -15.63
N GLU A 315 8.96 -9.51 -14.69
CA GLU A 315 9.99 -10.42 -14.19
C GLU A 315 9.40 -11.54 -13.35
N LYS A 316 8.56 -11.23 -12.34
CA LYS A 316 7.88 -12.28 -11.56
C LYS A 316 7.02 -13.18 -12.45
N GLY A 317 6.34 -12.62 -13.45
CA GLY A 317 5.53 -13.38 -14.40
C GLY A 317 6.26 -14.46 -15.20
N GLN A 318 7.59 -14.54 -15.15
CA GLN A 318 8.37 -15.64 -15.74
C GLN A 318 8.44 -16.89 -14.86
N PHE A 319 8.13 -16.78 -13.57
CA PHE A 319 8.25 -17.83 -12.57
C PHE A 319 6.89 -18.41 -12.20
N ALA A 320 6.87 -19.69 -11.82
CA ALA A 320 5.66 -20.34 -11.31
C ALA A 320 5.33 -19.93 -9.87
N PHE A 321 6.32 -19.52 -9.08
CA PHE A 321 6.17 -19.24 -7.65
C PHE A 321 6.69 -17.87 -7.24
N GLU A 322 6.10 -17.28 -6.20
CA GLU A 322 6.59 -16.08 -5.52
C GLU A 322 6.51 -16.23 -4.00
N ILE A 323 7.56 -15.82 -3.29
CA ILE A 323 7.58 -15.81 -1.82
C ILE A 323 7.04 -14.48 -1.30
N SER A 324 6.02 -14.54 -0.44
CA SER A 324 5.34 -13.36 0.10
C SER A 324 5.14 -13.42 1.62
N PRO A 325 6.22 -13.26 2.42
CA PRO A 325 6.10 -13.18 3.87
C PRO A 325 5.39 -11.90 4.32
N PRO A 326 4.72 -11.94 5.50
CA PRO A 326 4.03 -10.81 6.12
C PRO A 326 4.83 -9.52 6.10
N GLY A 327 4.13 -8.40 5.95
CA GLY A 327 4.69 -7.07 5.83
C GLY A 327 4.75 -6.28 7.12
N PHE A 328 4.17 -5.09 7.07
CA PHE A 328 3.87 -4.35 8.29
C PHE A 328 2.68 -5.02 9.01
N GLY A 329 1.73 -5.58 8.24
CA GLY A 329 0.66 -6.46 8.72
C GLY A 329 0.83 -7.90 8.23
N LEU A 330 -0.14 -8.76 8.58
CA LEU A 330 -0.17 -10.17 8.19
C LEU A 330 -0.34 -10.34 6.67
N ASP A 331 -1.21 -9.55 6.05
CA ASP A 331 -1.44 -9.56 4.61
C ASP A 331 -0.45 -8.64 3.89
N CYS A 332 -0.17 -8.94 2.61
CA CYS A 332 0.76 -8.19 1.79
C CYS A 332 0.23 -8.00 0.38
N HIS A 333 0.29 -6.77 -0.12
CA HIS A 333 -0.02 -6.45 -1.52
C HIS A 333 0.74 -7.33 -2.53
N ARG A 334 1.96 -7.78 -2.17
CA ARG A 334 2.76 -8.71 -2.99
C ARG A 334 1.99 -10.00 -3.26
N THR A 335 1.33 -10.57 -2.25
CA THR A 335 0.55 -11.80 -2.37
C THR A 335 -0.53 -11.65 -3.43
N TRP A 336 -1.30 -10.56 -3.37
CA TRP A 336 -2.40 -10.31 -4.30
C TRP A 336 -1.92 -9.99 -5.72
N GLU A 337 -0.84 -9.23 -5.86
CA GLU A 337 -0.22 -9.02 -7.17
C GLU A 337 0.26 -10.33 -7.79
N ALA A 338 0.91 -11.20 -7.01
CA ALA A 338 1.39 -12.50 -7.45
C ALA A 338 0.23 -13.39 -7.94
N LEU A 339 -0.85 -13.45 -7.15
CA LEU A 339 -2.06 -14.20 -7.50
C LEU A 339 -2.69 -13.66 -8.79
N VAL A 340 -2.84 -12.35 -8.94
CA VAL A 340 -3.38 -11.74 -10.17
C VAL A 340 -2.51 -12.08 -11.38
N LEU A 341 -1.18 -12.08 -11.22
CA LEU A 341 -0.23 -12.46 -12.27
C LEU A 341 -0.20 -13.97 -12.56
N GLY A 342 -0.95 -14.81 -11.85
CA GLY A 342 -0.97 -16.25 -12.08
C GLY A 342 0.15 -17.03 -11.40
N LEU A 343 0.75 -16.51 -10.32
CA LEU A 343 1.79 -17.20 -9.56
C LEU A 343 1.19 -17.95 -8.36
N ILE A 344 1.79 -19.10 -8.05
CA ILE A 344 1.51 -19.82 -6.80
C ILE A 344 2.31 -19.14 -5.69
N VAL A 345 1.64 -18.71 -4.63
CA VAL A 345 2.29 -17.89 -3.60
C VAL A 345 2.71 -18.76 -2.42
N LEU A 346 3.98 -18.61 -2.01
CA LEU A 346 4.53 -19.26 -0.83
C LEU A 346 4.50 -18.28 0.34
N VAL A 347 3.78 -18.62 1.40
CA VAL A 347 3.60 -17.77 2.60
C VAL A 347 3.83 -18.59 3.88
N PRO A 348 4.23 -17.97 5.01
CA PRO A 348 4.16 -18.63 6.30
C PRO A 348 2.70 -18.75 6.76
N GLN A 349 2.45 -19.67 7.69
CA GLN A 349 1.12 -19.86 8.32
C GLN A 349 0.80 -18.70 9.28
N SER A 350 -0.46 -18.27 9.35
CA SER A 350 -0.88 -17.10 10.13
C SER A 350 -2.37 -17.14 10.54
N ALA A 351 -2.84 -16.10 11.22
CA ALA A 351 -4.25 -15.99 11.61
C ALA A 351 -5.19 -15.56 10.46
N ILE A 352 -4.65 -15.16 9.31
CA ILE A 352 -5.42 -14.70 8.14
C ILE A 352 -5.48 -15.74 7.01
N ASP A 353 -5.09 -16.98 7.31
CA ASP A 353 -4.99 -18.05 6.32
C ASP A 353 -6.33 -18.31 5.62
N ASP A 354 -7.44 -18.00 6.29
CA ASP A 354 -8.82 -18.08 5.77
C ASP A 354 -9.04 -17.19 4.53
N VAL A 355 -8.36 -16.05 4.45
CA VAL A 355 -8.42 -15.17 3.27
C VAL A 355 -7.85 -15.86 2.03
N PHE A 356 -6.92 -16.80 2.21
CA PHE A 356 -6.24 -17.52 1.15
C PHE A 356 -6.91 -18.85 0.78
N GLU A 357 -8.03 -19.19 1.40
CA GLU A 357 -8.76 -20.41 1.09
C GLU A 357 -9.09 -20.49 -0.41
N SER A 358 -8.99 -21.70 -0.98
CA SER A 358 -9.18 -22.00 -2.42
C SER A 358 -8.21 -21.29 -3.39
N LEU A 359 -7.40 -20.33 -2.94
CA LEU A 359 -6.41 -19.64 -3.77
C LEU A 359 -5.15 -20.50 -3.93
N PRO A 360 -4.36 -20.29 -5.00
CA PRO A 360 -3.09 -20.98 -5.22
C PRO A 360 -2.00 -20.45 -4.27
N VAL A 361 -2.18 -20.72 -2.98
CA VAL A 361 -1.30 -20.37 -1.88
C VAL A 361 -0.83 -21.64 -1.19
N VAL A 362 0.46 -21.68 -0.86
CA VAL A 362 1.10 -22.78 -0.14
C VAL A 362 1.69 -22.23 1.15
N PHE A 363 1.24 -22.80 2.28
CA PHE A 363 1.80 -22.51 3.59
C PHE A 363 3.08 -23.32 3.79
N VAL A 364 4.23 -22.63 3.84
CA VAL A 364 5.55 -23.23 4.05
C VAL A 364 5.87 -23.25 5.54
N LYS A 365 6.11 -24.44 6.09
CA LYS A 365 6.44 -24.61 7.52
C LYS A 365 7.95 -24.53 7.75
N ASN A 366 8.75 -25.02 6.81
CA ASN A 366 10.20 -24.98 6.89
C ASN A 366 10.84 -24.54 5.56
N TRP A 367 11.34 -23.30 5.54
CA TRP A 367 11.95 -22.69 4.36
C TRP A 367 13.24 -23.36 3.89
N THR A 368 13.94 -24.08 4.76
CA THR A 368 15.20 -24.76 4.44
C THR A 368 14.96 -26.12 3.78
N THR A 369 13.96 -26.86 4.25
CA THR A 369 13.73 -28.24 3.80
C THR A 369 12.62 -28.38 2.76
N GLU A 370 11.71 -27.41 2.64
CA GLU A 370 10.56 -27.52 1.74
C GLU A 370 10.78 -26.88 0.37
N LEU A 371 11.74 -25.97 0.21
CA LEU A 371 12.08 -25.36 -1.08
C LEU A 371 12.96 -26.29 -1.93
N THR A 372 12.40 -27.43 -2.32
CA THR A 372 13.03 -28.45 -3.17
C THR A 372 12.32 -28.56 -4.51
N GLU A 373 13.03 -29.03 -5.53
CA GLU A 373 12.47 -29.19 -6.88
C GLU A 373 11.23 -30.11 -6.89
N GLU A 374 11.28 -31.19 -6.11
CA GLU A 374 10.18 -32.14 -5.95
C GLU A 374 8.92 -31.46 -5.40
N ASN A 375 9.05 -30.66 -4.33
CA ASN A 375 7.93 -29.93 -3.75
C ASN A 375 7.38 -28.88 -4.71
N LEU A 376 8.25 -28.14 -5.40
CA LEU A 376 7.81 -27.17 -6.41
C LEU A 376 7.04 -27.84 -7.55
N ARG A 377 7.48 -29.01 -8.03
CA ARG A 377 6.74 -29.77 -9.07
C ARG A 377 5.36 -30.18 -8.54
N ARG A 378 5.32 -30.80 -7.36
CA ARG A 378 4.07 -31.24 -6.71
C ARG A 378 3.09 -30.08 -6.52
N TRP A 379 3.55 -28.93 -6.01
CA TRP A 379 2.69 -27.76 -5.80
C TRP A 379 2.22 -27.14 -7.12
N ARG A 380 3.09 -27.07 -8.13
CA ARG A 380 2.71 -26.58 -9.46
C ARG A 380 1.65 -27.46 -10.09
N ASP A 381 1.82 -28.77 -10.01
CA ASP A 381 0.90 -29.72 -10.63
C ASP A 381 -0.47 -29.66 -9.92
N LYS A 382 -0.48 -29.54 -8.58
CA LYS A 382 -1.68 -29.30 -7.77
C LYS A 382 -2.44 -28.03 -8.19
N HIS A 383 -1.72 -26.94 -8.48
CA HIS A 383 -2.31 -25.64 -8.82
C HIS A 383 -2.31 -25.31 -10.32
N SER A 384 -1.99 -26.28 -11.17
CA SER A 384 -1.80 -26.09 -12.62
C SER A 384 -3.01 -25.47 -13.33
N ASN A 385 -4.22 -25.82 -12.87
CA ASN A 385 -5.48 -25.30 -13.40
C ASN A 385 -6.16 -24.26 -12.50
N ALA A 386 -5.53 -23.83 -11.40
CA ALA A 386 -6.16 -22.95 -10.42
C ALA A 386 -6.63 -21.64 -11.05
N PHE A 387 -5.87 -21.05 -11.97
CA PHE A 387 -6.21 -19.79 -12.61
C PHE A 387 -7.26 -19.91 -13.72
N HIS A 388 -7.59 -21.14 -14.15
CA HIS A 388 -8.75 -21.40 -15.02
C HIS A 388 -10.02 -21.62 -14.21
N ASN A 389 -9.92 -21.94 -12.91
CA ASN A 389 -11.07 -22.10 -12.04
C ASN A 389 -11.81 -20.76 -11.87
N PRO A 390 -13.10 -20.67 -12.22
CA PRO A 390 -13.90 -19.47 -12.00
C PRO A 390 -13.89 -19.00 -10.55
N GLU A 391 -13.96 -19.89 -9.56
CA GLU A 391 -13.99 -19.53 -8.14
C GLU A 391 -12.74 -18.75 -7.72
N VAL A 392 -11.55 -19.22 -8.13
CA VAL A 392 -10.28 -18.53 -7.89
C VAL A 392 -10.29 -17.15 -8.51
N ARG A 393 -10.77 -17.03 -9.76
CA ARG A 393 -10.83 -15.74 -10.46
C ARG A 393 -11.80 -14.77 -9.81
N GLU A 394 -12.95 -15.23 -9.33
CA GLU A 394 -13.90 -14.39 -8.61
C GLU A 394 -13.32 -13.84 -7.30
N ARG A 395 -12.60 -14.67 -6.52
CA ARG A 395 -11.96 -14.24 -5.26
C ARG A 395 -10.91 -13.13 -5.44
N LEU A 396 -10.39 -12.93 -6.65
CA LEU A 396 -9.47 -11.82 -6.96
C LEU A 396 -10.19 -10.50 -7.30
N LYS A 397 -11.52 -10.52 -7.47
CA LYS A 397 -12.30 -9.34 -7.87
C LYS A 397 -12.82 -8.58 -6.67
N LEU A 398 -12.85 -7.26 -6.79
CA LEU A 398 -13.42 -6.38 -5.79
C LEU A 398 -14.89 -6.72 -5.51
N GLN A 399 -15.68 -6.89 -6.58
CA GLN A 399 -17.13 -7.11 -6.48
C GLN A 399 -17.50 -8.42 -5.79
N TRP A 400 -16.65 -9.45 -5.84
CA TRP A 400 -16.88 -10.69 -5.10
C TRP A 400 -16.85 -10.45 -3.59
N TRP A 401 -15.86 -9.70 -3.09
CA TRP A 401 -15.76 -9.38 -1.67
C TRP A 401 -16.88 -8.44 -1.20
N ILE A 402 -17.28 -7.47 -2.02
CA ILE A 402 -18.45 -6.61 -1.73
C ILE A 402 -19.73 -7.43 -1.64
N HIS A 403 -19.96 -8.33 -2.61
CA HIS A 403 -21.11 -9.21 -2.59
C HIS A 403 -21.10 -10.10 -1.35
N ARG A 404 -19.98 -10.77 -1.09
CA ARG A 404 -19.78 -11.64 0.07
C ARG A 404 -20.09 -10.94 1.39
N MET A 405 -19.55 -9.74 1.60
CA MET A 405 -19.80 -8.95 2.82
C MET A 405 -21.29 -8.63 3.01
N ARG A 406 -22.04 -8.45 1.91
CA ARG A 406 -23.46 -8.12 1.94
C ARG A 406 -24.37 -9.35 2.07
N THR A 407 -23.90 -10.55 1.74
CA THR A 407 -24.70 -11.79 1.78
C THR A 407 -24.39 -12.69 2.97
N GLU A 408 -23.14 -12.69 3.47
CA GLU A 408 -22.74 -13.42 4.69
C GLU A 408 -23.02 -12.57 5.93
N THR A 409 -24.32 -12.30 6.17
CA THR A 409 -24.83 -11.50 7.30
C THR A 409 -25.25 -12.35 8.47
#